data_AF-A0A939HUQ2-F1
#
_entry.id   AF-A0A939HUQ2-F1
#
_cell.length_a   1.000
_cell.length_b   1.000
_cell.length_c   1.000
_cell.angle_alpha   90.00
_cell.angle_beta   90.00
_cell.angle_gamma   90.00
#
_symmetry.space_group_name_H-M   'P 1'
#
loop_
_entity.id
_entity.type
_entity.pdbx_description
1 polymer ?
#
loop_
_entity_poly.entity_id
_entity_poly.type
_entity_poly.pdbx_seq_one_letter_code
_entity_poly.pdbx_strand_id
1 'polypeptide(L)' 'MNSLQIEKLKERKGARKLSEIPDEVLKALHQGKIESVNLMEWLAIDIQTLLGNVLVEIGCDRYLDRSGGSQI' A
#
# COMPACT_ATOMS: atom_id res chain seq x y z
N MET A 1 2.86 5.95 -11.21
CA MET A 1 4.08 6.62 -10.71
C MET A 1 5.24 6.04 -11.50
N ASN A 2 6.24 6.83 -11.91
CA ASN A 2 7.36 6.29 -12.70
C ASN A 2 8.48 5.75 -11.80
N SER A 3 9.42 4.99 -12.37
CA SER A 3 10.48 4.32 -11.58
C SER A 3 11.39 5.29 -10.83
N LEU A 4 11.76 6.43 -11.42
CA LEU A 4 12.62 7.43 -10.76
C LEU A 4 11.94 8.06 -9.53
N GLN A 5 10.64 8.31 -9.61
CA GLN A 5 9.86 8.81 -8.47
C GLN A 5 9.83 7.79 -7.33
N ILE A 6 9.66 6.51 -7.63
CA ILE A 6 9.62 5.44 -6.62
C ILE A 6 10.95 5.34 -5.87
N GLU A 7 12.08 5.36 -6.58
CA GLU A 7 13.40 5.29 -5.91
C GLU A 7 13.61 6.48 -4.98
N LYS A 8 13.22 7.69 -5.38
CA LYS A 8 13.28 8.87 -4.50
C LYS A 8 12.43 8.72 -3.24
N LEU A 9 11.25 8.10 -3.32
CA LEU A 9 10.39 7.88 -2.17
C LEU A 9 10.95 6.84 -1.19
N LYS A 10 11.77 5.89 -1.65
CA LYS A 10 12.41 4.89 -0.78
C LYS A 10 13.47 5.51 0.14
N GLU A 11 14.10 6.62 -0.26
CA GLU A 11 15.14 7.31 0.53
C GLU A 11 14.57 8.27 1.59
N ARG A 12 13.24 8.35 1.75
CA ARG A 12 12.59 9.28 2.68
C ARG A 12 12.88 8.94 4.15
N LYS A 13 12.78 9.95 5.01
CA LYS A 13 12.66 9.75 6.47
C LYS A 13 11.19 9.63 6.85
N GLY A 14 10.85 8.66 7.68
CA GLY A 14 9.47 8.45 8.12
C GLY A 14 8.91 9.62 8.92
N ALA A 15 7.64 9.95 8.68
CA ALA A 15 6.93 11.03 9.36
C ALA A 15 6.77 10.77 10.86
N ARG A 16 6.79 11.81 11.70
CA ARG A 16 6.61 11.66 13.16
C ARG A 16 5.14 11.68 13.58
N LYS A 17 4.26 12.20 12.72
CA LYS A 17 2.81 12.23 12.90
C LYS A 17 2.10 11.98 11.57
N LEU A 18 0.82 11.61 11.63
CA LEU A 18 0.03 11.24 10.46
C LEU A 18 -0.05 12.38 9.42
N SER A 19 -0.26 13.61 9.88
CA SER A 19 -0.37 14.81 9.03
C SER A 19 0.95 15.26 8.39
N GLU A 20 2.07 14.64 8.76
CA GLU A 20 3.38 14.88 8.13
C GLU A 20 3.67 13.89 7.00
N ILE A 21 2.84 12.88 6.79
CA ILE A 21 3.05 11.91 5.70
C ILE A 21 2.62 12.57 4.38
N PRO A 22 3.51 12.71 3.39
CA PRO A 22 3.14 13.25 2.10
C PRO A 22 2.13 12.36 1.37
N ASP A 23 1.21 12.96 0.61
CA ASP A 23 0.16 12.23 -0.12
C ASP A 23 0.75 11.23 -1.13
N GLU A 24 1.87 11.56 -1.77
CA GLU A 24 2.56 10.67 -2.70
C GLU A 24 3.14 9.43 -2.01
N VAL A 25 3.55 9.56 -0.74
CA VAL A 25 4.02 8.43 0.09
C VAL A 25 2.84 7.54 0.43
N LEU A 26 1.73 8.11 0.93
CA LEU A 26 0.51 7.33 1.23
C LEU A 26 -0.01 6.60 0.00
N LYS A 27 -0.04 7.26 -1.15
CA LYS A 27 -0.47 6.64 -2.41
C LYS A 27 0.43 5.48 -2.79
N ALA A 28 1.74 5.63 -2.70
CA ALA A 28 2.68 4.56 -3.05
C ALA A 28 2.62 3.39 -2.04
N LEU A 29 2.41 3.68 -0.75
CA LEU A 29 2.18 2.67 0.28
C LEU A 29 0.88 1.89 0.00
N HIS A 30 -0.24 2.55 -0.25
CA HIS A 30 -1.51 1.88 -0.59
C HIS A 30 -1.42 1.02 -1.85
N GLN A 31 -0.53 1.36 -2.78
CA GLN A 31 -0.31 0.60 -4.02
C GLN A 31 0.69 -0.54 -3.85
N GLY A 32 1.29 -0.72 -2.66
CA GLY A 32 2.35 -1.70 -2.43
C GLY A 32 3.64 -1.42 -3.21
N LYS A 33 3.85 -0.19 -3.69
CA LYS A 33 5.02 0.16 -4.53
C LYS A 33 6.27 0.52 -3.73
N ILE A 34 6.09 0.88 -2.46
CA ILE A 34 7.18 1.13 -1.51
C ILE A 34 6.81 0.51 -0.16
N GLU A 35 7.84 0.21 0.63
CA GLU A 35 7.69 -0.26 2.00
C GLU A 35 7.51 0.92 2.97
N SER A 36 6.85 0.66 4.10
CA SER A 36 6.80 1.59 5.23
C SER A 36 8.18 1.69 5.89
N VAL A 37 8.62 2.89 6.26
CA VAL A 37 9.91 3.08 6.95
C VAL A 37 9.75 3.29 8.46
N ASN A 38 8.53 3.42 8.97
CA ASN A 38 8.25 3.50 10.41
C ASN A 38 6.82 3.04 10.78
N LEU A 39 6.52 3.08 12.09
CA LEU A 39 5.19 2.72 12.59
C LEU A 39 4.10 3.72 12.18
N MET A 40 4.42 5.01 12.10
CA MET A 40 3.43 6.05 11.77
C MET A 40 2.88 5.89 10.35
N GLU A 41 3.75 5.62 9.39
CA GLU A 41 3.35 5.30 8.03
C GLU A 41 2.54 4.01 7.97
N TRP A 42 2.97 2.95 8.66
CA TRP A 42 2.24 1.68 8.72
C TRP A 42 0.80 1.86 9.22
N LEU A 43 0.62 2.64 10.29
CA LEU A 43 -0.71 2.94 10.85
C LEU A 43 -1.58 3.82 9.96
N ALA A 44 -0.99 4.53 8.99
CA ALA A 44 -1.72 5.38 8.05
C ALA A 44 -2.24 4.62 6.82
N ILE A 45 -1.77 3.39 6.60
CA ILE A 45 -2.15 2.57 5.45
C ILE A 45 -3.56 2.02 5.65
N ASP A 46 -4.44 2.27 4.69
CA ASP A 46 -5.63 1.46 4.49
C ASP A 46 -5.23 0.07 3.97
N ILE A 47 -5.20 -0.89 4.90
CA ILE A 47 -4.80 -2.28 4.65
C ILE A 47 -5.73 -2.96 3.64
N GLN A 48 -7.03 -2.61 3.58
CA GLN A 48 -7.94 -3.22 2.59
C GLN A 48 -7.56 -2.80 1.17
N THR A 49 -7.24 -1.51 1.00
CA THR A 49 -6.75 -0.98 -0.28
C THR A 49 -5.41 -1.60 -0.67
N LEU A 50 -4.46 -1.69 0.26
CA LEU A 50 -3.17 -2.35 0.01
C LEU A 50 -3.33 -3.81 -0.41
N LEU A 51 -4.11 -4.59 0.36
CA LEU A 51 -4.36 -6.00 0.08
C LEU A 51 -5.01 -6.19 -1.31
N GLY A 52 -6.00 -5.36 -1.64
CA GLY A 52 -6.62 -5.30 -2.96
C GLY A 52 -5.61 -5.18 -4.09
N ASN A 53 -4.75 -4.16 -3.99
CA ASN A 53 -3.74 -3.87 -5.00
C ASN A 53 -2.70 -5.00 -5.12
N VAL A 54 -2.20 -5.51 -3.98
CA VAL A 54 -1.18 -6.58 -3.97
C VAL A 54 -1.73 -7.88 -4.53
N LEU A 55 -2.96 -8.28 -4.16
CA LEU A 55 -3.55 -9.52 -4.66
C LEU A 55 -3.76 -9.48 -6.17
N VAL A 56 -4.21 -8.34 -6.72
CA VAL A 56 -4.31 -8.16 -8.18
C VAL A 56 -2.93 -8.23 -8.84
N GLU A 57 -1.92 -7.57 -8.27
CA GLU A 57 -0.56 -7.54 -8.83
C GLU A 57 0.08 -8.93 -8.90
N ILE A 58 -0.18 -9.81 -7.93
CA ILE A 58 0.35 -11.17 -7.89
C ILE A 58 -0.59 -12.22 -8.54
N GLY A 59 -1.67 -11.80 -9.20
CA GLY A 59 -2.63 -12.71 -9.86
C GLY A 59 -3.45 -13.59 -8.90
N CYS A 60 -3.71 -13.09 -7.70
CA CYS A 60 -4.45 -13.74 -6.63
C CYS A 60 -5.77 -13.00 -6.31
N ASP A 61 -6.32 -12.26 -7.27
CA ASP A 61 -7.57 -11.48 -7.15
C ASP A 61 -8.78 -12.33 -6.75
N ARG A 62 -8.75 -13.64 -6.98
CA ARG A 62 -9.76 -14.61 -6.48
C ARG A 62 -10.03 -14.54 -4.97
N TYR A 63 -9.07 -14.06 -4.16
CA TYR A 63 -9.23 -13.92 -2.71
C TYR A 63 -9.93 -12.61 -2.30
N LEU A 64 -10.23 -11.72 -3.26
CA LEU A 64 -11.00 -10.51 -3.00
C LEU A 64 -12.50 -10.78 -2.94
N ASP A 65 -12.96 -11.93 -3.42
CA ASP A 65 -14.37 -12.29 -3.36
C ASP A 65 -14.76 -12.65 -1.91
N ARG A 66 -15.50 -11.73 -1.26
CA ARG A 66 -16.07 -11.93 0.09
C ARG A 66 -17.29 -12.86 0.08
N SER A 67 -17.74 -13.29 -1.10
CA SER A 67 -18.76 -14.30 -1.24
C SER A 67 -18.14 -15.63 -0.82
N GLY A 68 -18.41 -16.09 0.40
CA GLY A 68 -18.15 -17.48 0.77
C GLY A 68 -18.75 -18.39 -0.29
N GLY A 69 -17.90 -18.93 -1.17
CA GLY A 69 -18.32 -19.75 -2.29
C GLY A 69 -18.98 -21.00 -1.76
N SER A 70 -20.32 -21.00 -1.73
CA SER A 70 -21.10 -22.20 -1.99
C SER A 70 -20.79 -22.61 -3.43
N GLN A 71 -19.70 -23.35 -3.61
CA GLN A 71 -19.50 -24.12 -4.83
C GLN A 71 -20.50 -25.28 -4.78
N ILE A 72 -21.47 -25.19 -5.69
CA ILE A 72 -22.41 -26.22 -6.11
C ILE A 72 -21.66 -27.42 -6.68
#